data_AF-A0A2S6BSL0-F1
#
_entry.id   AF-A0A2S6BSL0-F1
#
_cell.length_a   1.000
_cell.length_b   1.000
_cell.length_c   1.000
_cell.angle_alpha   90.00
_cell.angle_beta   90.00
_cell.angle_gamma   90.00
#
_symmetry.space_group_name_H-M   'P 1'
#
loop_
_entity.id
_entity.type
_entity.pdbx_description
1 polymer ?
#
loop_
_entity_poly.entity_id
_entity_poly.type
_entity_poly.pdbx_seq_one_letter_code
_entity_poly.pdbx_strand_id
1 'polypeptide(L)'
;MSGIEIAGLVLASIPLLVSALEHHSDGVQTIRKIRHSSKGFLRLKRILETENDIFLNSIELLLKDDVDDHVLATMLQYPGSKDVGWKDVKLDARLRERLGRSYSIYFEAVDALANDIRSFADAIQLNDSGKAPFTLDAWSVKDALSRIRFGLKMKGYNDIVNDITAQNQRIMWLTQQGNLLEPLRKRRRKLPDFDTARAHARAVFEAIRNGLPSTCIVGH
;
A
#
# COMPACT_ATOMS: atom_id res chain seq x y z
N MET A 1 3.67 7.17 -11.67
CA MET A 1 2.95 5.90 -11.45
C MET A 1 1.77 6.21 -10.56
N SER A 2 0.63 5.57 -10.78
CA SER A 2 -0.48 5.70 -9.82
C SER A 2 -0.10 5.03 -8.51
N GLY A 3 -0.73 5.40 -7.41
CA GLY A 3 -0.42 4.81 -6.11
C GLY A 3 -0.71 3.30 -6.06
N ILE A 4 -1.74 2.86 -6.80
CA ILE A 4 -2.11 1.44 -6.88
C ILE A 4 -1.10 0.64 -7.72
N GLU A 5 -0.53 1.22 -8.79
CA GLU A 5 0.58 0.60 -9.53
C GLU A 5 1.78 0.31 -8.60
N ILE A 6 2.12 1.27 -7.74
CA ILE A 6 3.22 1.14 -6.78
C ILE A 6 2.93 0.04 -5.76
N ALA A 7 1.70 -0.06 -5.26
CA ALA A 7 1.30 -1.14 -4.35
C ALA A 7 1.50 -2.53 -4.98
N GLY A 8 1.15 -2.70 -6.26
CA GLY A 8 1.40 -3.93 -6.99
C GLY A 8 2.90 -4.27 -7.08
N LEU A 9 3.75 -3.27 -7.33
CA LEU A 9 5.21 -3.46 -7.37
C LEU A 9 5.78 -3.83 -6.00
N VAL A 10 5.28 -3.23 -4.92
CA VAL A 10 5.66 -3.56 -3.54
C VAL A 10 5.35 -5.03 -3.24
N LEU A 11 4.12 -5.49 -3.54
CA LEU A 11 3.71 -6.88 -3.35
C LEU A 11 4.58 -7.87 -4.14
N ALA A 12 5.02 -7.50 -5.35
CA ALA A 12 5.92 -8.33 -6.13
C ALA A 12 7.36 -8.37 -5.58
N SER A 13 7.78 -7.31 -4.87
CA SER A 13 9.18 -7.13 -4.46
C SER A 13 9.51 -7.80 -3.13
N ILE A 14 8.62 -7.79 -2.14
CA ILE A 14 8.90 -8.35 -0.81
C ILE A 14 9.21 -9.87 -0.87
N PRO A 15 8.49 -10.71 -1.61
CA PRO A 15 8.83 -12.13 -1.74
C PRO A 15 10.24 -12.38 -2.31
N LEU A 16 10.71 -11.51 -3.20
CA LEU A 16 12.09 -11.59 -3.73
C LEU A 16 13.12 -11.27 -2.64
N LEU A 17 12.85 -10.27 -1.79
CA LEU A 17 13.70 -9.97 -0.63
C LEU A 17 13.75 -11.15 0.35
N VAL A 18 12.60 -11.78 0.62
CA VAL A 18 12.51 -12.96 1.48
C VAL A 18 13.36 -14.09 0.92
N SER A 19 13.23 -14.41 -0.36
CA SER A 19 14.04 -15.44 -1.03
C SER A 19 15.55 -15.10 -1.00
N ALA A 20 15.92 -13.84 -1.20
CA ALA A 20 17.31 -13.41 -1.10
C ALA A 20 17.90 -13.62 0.30
N LEU A 21 17.12 -13.34 1.36
CA LEU A 21 17.51 -13.57 2.74
C LEU A 21 17.61 -15.07 3.09
N GLU A 22 16.74 -15.91 2.54
CA GLU A 22 16.81 -17.38 2.68
C GLU A 22 18.13 -17.91 2.16
N HIS A 23 18.47 -17.58 0.91
CA HIS A 23 19.75 -17.96 0.31
C HIS A 23 20.94 -17.46 1.14
N HIS A 24 20.84 -16.25 1.72
CA HIS A 24 21.90 -15.72 2.58
C HIS A 24 22.05 -16.51 3.89
N SER A 25 20.93 -16.89 4.54
CA SER A 25 20.92 -17.68 5.77
C SER A 25 21.57 -19.04 5.58
N ASP A 26 21.18 -19.78 4.54
CA ASP A 26 21.65 -21.16 4.31
C ASP A 26 23.16 -21.21 4.11
N GLY A 27 23.71 -20.23 3.39
CA GLY A 27 25.15 -20.11 3.21
C GLY A 27 25.93 -19.68 4.47
N VAL A 28 25.29 -18.99 5.41
CA VAL A 28 25.93 -18.54 6.66
C VAL A 28 25.93 -19.65 7.72
N GLN A 29 24.93 -20.54 7.72
CA GLN A 29 24.83 -21.64 8.68
C GLN A 29 26.01 -22.63 8.60
N THR A 30 26.65 -22.76 7.42
CA THR A 30 27.85 -23.59 7.24
C THR A 30 29.06 -23.08 8.02
N ILE A 31 29.10 -21.79 8.39
CA ILE A 31 30.24 -21.15 9.06
C ILE A 31 29.96 -21.00 10.56
N ARG A 32 30.56 -21.88 11.37
CA ARG A 32 30.41 -21.94 12.85
C ARG A 32 30.62 -20.60 13.58
N LYS A 33 31.45 -19.70 13.01
CA LYS A 33 31.78 -18.37 13.58
C LYS A 33 30.71 -17.28 13.34
N ILE A 34 29.69 -17.52 12.51
CA ILE A 34 28.70 -16.49 12.09
C ILE A 34 27.26 -16.85 12.55
N ARG A 35 27.13 -17.80 13.49
CA ARG A 35 25.84 -18.27 14.03
C ARG A 35 24.94 -17.13 14.58
N HIS A 36 25.52 -16.09 15.16
CA HIS A 36 24.76 -14.92 15.62
C HIS A 36 24.14 -14.12 14.47
N SER A 37 24.86 -13.90 13.38
CA SER A 37 24.31 -13.19 12.22
C SER A 37 23.24 -14.01 11.50
N SER A 38 23.38 -15.35 11.45
CA SER A 38 22.33 -16.26 10.92
C SER A 38 20.97 -16.07 11.63
N LYS A 39 20.97 -15.95 12.96
CA LYS A 39 19.74 -15.65 13.72
C LYS A 39 19.13 -14.30 13.36
N GLY A 40 19.97 -13.29 13.10
CA GLY A 40 19.53 -11.98 12.65
C GLY A 40 18.84 -12.04 11.29
N PHE A 41 19.38 -12.79 10.33
CA PHE A 41 18.76 -12.96 9.00
C PHE A 41 17.42 -13.68 9.07
N LEU A 42 17.32 -14.76 9.84
CA LEU A 42 16.05 -15.44 10.08
C LEU A 42 15.02 -14.55 10.79
N ARG A 43 15.47 -13.55 11.58
CA ARG A 43 14.57 -12.54 12.14
C ARG A 43 14.09 -11.57 11.08
N LEU A 44 14.98 -11.00 10.26
CA LEU A 44 14.59 -10.07 9.19
C LEU A 44 13.64 -10.73 8.20
N LYS A 45 13.93 -11.97 7.79
CA LYS A 45 13.07 -12.78 6.93
C LYS A 45 11.64 -12.86 7.48
N ARG A 46 11.49 -13.31 8.73
CA ARG A 46 10.18 -13.44 9.39
C ARG A 46 9.42 -12.13 9.48
N ILE A 47 10.12 -11.03 9.73
CA ILE A 47 9.49 -9.70 9.75
C ILE A 47 8.98 -9.37 8.35
N LEU A 48 9.81 -9.49 7.30
CA LEU A 48 9.37 -9.20 5.94
C LEU A 48 8.23 -10.10 5.46
N GLU A 49 8.21 -11.38 5.83
CA GLU A 49 7.06 -12.27 5.57
C GLU A 49 5.79 -11.74 6.25
N THR A 50 5.89 -11.33 7.52
CA THR A 50 4.77 -10.75 8.26
C THR A 50 4.28 -9.45 7.63
N GLU A 51 5.21 -8.56 7.25
CA GLU A 51 4.87 -7.30 6.60
C GLU A 51 4.24 -7.52 5.22
N ASN A 52 4.71 -8.52 4.46
CA ASN A 52 4.11 -8.89 3.19
C ASN A 52 2.63 -9.29 3.37
N ASP A 53 2.34 -10.15 4.34
CA ASP A 53 0.97 -10.60 4.61
C ASP A 53 0.08 -9.44 5.08
N ILE A 54 0.58 -8.57 5.96
CA ILE A 54 -0.16 -7.38 6.41
C ILE A 54 -0.46 -6.44 5.24
N PHE A 55 0.52 -6.23 4.36
CA PHE A 55 0.36 -5.34 3.21
C PHE A 55 -0.62 -5.95 2.20
N LEU A 56 -0.50 -7.24 1.89
CA LEU A 56 -1.41 -7.98 1.02
C LEU A 56 -2.85 -7.88 1.53
N ASN A 57 -3.08 -8.19 2.81
CA ASN A 57 -4.39 -8.07 3.43
C ASN A 57 -4.93 -6.63 3.37
N SER A 58 -4.06 -5.63 3.54
CA SER A 58 -4.45 -4.22 3.47
C SER A 58 -4.84 -3.80 2.06
N ILE A 59 -4.18 -4.31 1.03
CA ILE A 59 -4.50 -4.06 -0.38
C ILE A 59 -5.76 -4.82 -0.81
N GLU A 60 -5.92 -6.09 -0.40
CA GLU A 60 -7.14 -6.86 -0.65
C GLU A 60 -8.36 -6.17 -0.05
N LEU A 61 -8.25 -5.76 1.23
CA LEU A 61 -9.29 -5.03 1.95
C LEU A 61 -9.52 -3.62 1.38
N LEU A 62 -8.52 -3.01 0.74
CA LEU A 62 -8.72 -1.77 -0.02
C LEU A 62 -9.53 -2.06 -1.28
N LEU A 63 -9.20 -3.09 -2.05
CA LEU A 63 -9.76 -3.30 -3.39
C LEU A 63 -11.12 -4.00 -3.42
N LYS A 64 -11.51 -4.72 -2.35
CA LYS A 64 -12.69 -5.58 -2.31
C LYS A 64 -14.02 -4.99 -2.80
N ASP A 65 -14.21 -3.67 -2.68
CA ASP A 65 -15.47 -2.99 -3.02
C ASP A 65 -15.38 -2.28 -4.39
N ASP A 66 -14.19 -2.20 -4.99
CA ASP A 66 -13.91 -1.46 -6.22
C ASP A 66 -13.52 -2.35 -7.41
N VAL A 67 -13.34 -3.66 -7.17
CA VAL A 67 -12.86 -4.66 -8.13
C VAL A 67 -13.63 -5.97 -7.94
N ASP A 68 -14.05 -6.62 -9.03
CA ASP A 68 -14.69 -7.94 -8.97
C ASP A 68 -13.76 -9.01 -8.40
N ASP A 69 -14.29 -9.97 -7.63
CA ASP A 69 -13.50 -11.02 -6.96
C ASP A 69 -12.53 -11.76 -7.89
N HIS A 70 -12.93 -12.03 -9.13
CA HIS A 70 -12.05 -12.70 -10.11
C HIS A 70 -10.87 -11.82 -10.54
N VAL A 71 -11.11 -10.52 -10.74
CA VAL A 71 -10.06 -9.56 -11.09
C VAL A 71 -9.14 -9.35 -9.89
N LEU A 72 -9.69 -9.23 -8.68
CA LEU A 72 -8.92 -9.10 -7.45
C LEU A 72 -8.02 -10.31 -7.23
N ALA A 73 -8.54 -11.53 -7.37
CA ALA A 73 -7.74 -12.75 -7.27
C ALA A 73 -6.59 -12.77 -8.30
N THR A 74 -6.86 -12.33 -9.53
CA THR A 74 -5.83 -12.23 -10.58
C THR A 74 -4.78 -11.18 -10.23
N MET A 75 -5.20 -10.02 -9.70
CA MET A 75 -4.30 -8.95 -9.25
C MET A 75 -3.34 -9.44 -8.17
N LEU A 76 -3.86 -10.14 -7.16
CA LEU A 76 -3.07 -10.69 -6.05
C LEU A 76 -2.17 -11.84 -6.49
N GLN A 77 -2.58 -12.63 -7.47
CA GLN A 77 -1.76 -13.70 -8.04
C GLN A 77 -0.60 -13.16 -8.89
N TYR A 78 -0.81 -12.05 -9.60
CA TYR A 78 0.18 -11.41 -10.47
C TYR A 78 0.43 -9.95 -10.07
N PRO A 79 1.03 -9.72 -8.88
CA PRO A 79 1.26 -8.38 -8.37
C PRO A 79 2.21 -7.60 -9.30
N GLY A 80 1.91 -6.33 -9.54
CA GLY A 80 2.74 -5.43 -10.34
C GLY A 80 2.75 -5.73 -11.85
N SER A 81 1.99 -6.73 -12.31
CA SER A 81 1.83 -7.02 -13.75
C SER A 81 1.13 -5.87 -14.45
N LYS A 82 1.63 -5.49 -15.64
CA LYS A 82 1.05 -4.42 -16.45
C LYS A 82 -0.34 -4.77 -16.99
N ASP A 83 -0.65 -6.05 -17.10
CA ASP A 83 -1.84 -6.55 -17.81
C ASP A 83 -3.03 -6.82 -16.88
N VAL A 84 -2.87 -6.61 -15.57
CA VAL A 84 -3.82 -7.11 -14.56
C VAL A 84 -4.36 -5.97 -13.69
N GLY A 85 -5.03 -4.97 -14.27
CA GLY A 85 -5.80 -3.96 -13.52
C GLY A 85 -5.01 -2.96 -12.66
N TRP A 86 -3.74 -3.22 -12.35
CA TRP A 86 -2.87 -2.33 -11.56
C TRP A 86 -2.69 -0.94 -12.18
N LYS A 87 -2.85 -0.82 -13.51
CA LYS A 87 -2.77 0.43 -14.27
C LYS A 87 -4.12 1.04 -14.64
N ASP A 88 -5.23 0.49 -14.13
CA ASP A 88 -6.57 0.96 -14.49
C ASP A 88 -6.83 2.35 -13.90
N VAL A 89 -6.87 3.36 -14.78
CA VAL A 89 -7.17 4.75 -14.43
C VAL A 89 -8.57 4.89 -13.82
N LYS A 90 -9.53 4.04 -14.23
CA LYS A 90 -10.89 4.07 -13.64
C LYS A 90 -10.87 3.56 -12.21
N LEU A 91 -10.08 2.52 -11.92
CA LEU A 91 -9.89 2.03 -10.55
C LEU A 91 -9.27 3.10 -9.67
N ASP A 92 -8.21 3.77 -10.14
CA ASP A 92 -7.58 4.86 -9.40
C ASP A 92 -8.56 6.00 -9.08
N ALA A 93 -9.41 6.37 -10.05
CA ALA A 93 -10.46 7.37 -9.84
C ALA A 93 -11.49 6.94 -8.78
N ARG A 94 -11.93 5.68 -8.77
CA ARG A 94 -12.83 5.13 -7.75
C ARG A 94 -12.18 5.16 -6.36
N LEU A 95 -10.92 4.73 -6.27
CA LEU A 95 -10.15 4.77 -5.02
C LEU A 95 -9.97 6.20 -4.51
N ARG A 96 -9.70 7.15 -5.40
CA ARG A 96 -9.61 8.58 -5.06
C ARG A 96 -10.91 9.12 -4.51
N GLU A 97 -12.03 8.77 -5.13
CA GLU A 97 -13.34 9.15 -4.62
C GLU A 97 -13.60 8.52 -3.24
N ARG A 98 -13.36 7.22 -3.07
CA ARG A 98 -13.67 6.48 -1.83
C ARG A 98 -12.79 6.88 -0.65
N LEU A 99 -11.48 6.96 -0.85
CA LEU A 99 -10.52 7.41 0.17
C LEU A 99 -10.67 8.91 0.47
N GLY A 100 -11.09 9.71 -0.52
CA GLY A 100 -11.32 11.14 -0.38
C GLY A 100 -10.08 11.86 0.14
N ARG A 101 -10.22 12.60 1.24
CA ARG A 101 -9.11 13.34 1.86
C ARG A 101 -7.89 12.49 2.25
N SER A 102 -8.08 11.19 2.45
CA SER A 102 -7.00 10.27 2.86
C SER A 102 -6.21 9.73 1.67
N TYR A 103 -6.65 9.93 0.42
CA TYR A 103 -6.02 9.34 -0.75
C TYR A 103 -4.53 9.70 -0.88
N SER A 104 -4.18 10.99 -0.74
CA SER A 104 -2.78 11.45 -0.89
C SER A 104 -1.88 10.81 0.15
N ILE A 105 -2.22 10.97 1.43
CA ILE A 105 -1.44 10.45 2.56
C ILE A 105 -1.33 8.92 2.52
N TYR A 106 -2.38 8.24 2.05
CA TYR A 106 -2.36 6.79 1.89
C TYR A 106 -1.29 6.35 0.89
N PHE A 107 -1.31 6.92 -0.32
CA PHE A 107 -0.37 6.51 -1.36
C PHE A 107 1.03 7.12 -1.21
N GLU A 108 1.18 8.21 -0.47
CA GLU A 108 2.48 8.68 0.03
C GLU A 108 3.11 7.64 0.97
N ALA A 109 2.33 7.00 1.86
CA ALA A 109 2.84 5.92 2.71
C ALA A 109 3.21 4.67 1.90
N VAL A 110 2.45 4.34 0.85
CA VAL A 110 2.78 3.25 -0.08
C VAL A 110 4.07 3.53 -0.85
N ASP A 111 4.26 4.76 -1.32
CA ASP A 111 5.50 5.17 -2.01
C ASP A 111 6.70 5.15 -1.06
N ALA A 112 6.54 5.64 0.18
CA ALA A 112 7.57 5.53 1.21
C ALA A 112 7.97 4.07 1.48
N LEU A 113 6.98 3.18 1.64
CA LEU A 113 7.20 1.74 1.80
C LEU A 113 7.97 1.16 0.59
N ALA A 114 7.64 1.56 -0.63
CA ALA A 114 8.35 1.13 -1.84
C ALA A 114 9.82 1.59 -1.84
N ASN A 115 10.09 2.82 -1.37
CA ASN A 115 11.44 3.35 -1.26
C ASN A 115 12.24 2.63 -0.17
N ASP A 116 11.62 2.28 0.96
CA ASP A 116 12.28 1.51 2.03
C ASP A 116 12.61 0.08 1.57
N ILE A 117 11.71 -0.55 0.81
CA ILE A 117 11.93 -1.87 0.18
C ILE A 117 13.07 -1.82 -0.83
N ARG A 118 13.12 -0.79 -1.68
CA ARG A 118 14.25 -0.60 -2.61
C ARG A 118 15.56 -0.38 -1.84
N SER A 119 15.53 0.45 -0.81
CA SER A 119 16.71 0.70 0.04
C SER A 119 17.19 -0.58 0.72
N PHE A 120 16.27 -1.45 1.15
CA PHE A 120 16.60 -2.76 1.67
C PHE A 120 17.21 -3.67 0.59
N ALA A 121 16.63 -3.71 -0.62
CA ALA A 121 17.15 -4.47 -1.75
C ALA A 121 18.60 -4.08 -2.10
N ASP A 122 18.86 -2.78 -2.18
CA ASP A 122 20.18 -2.21 -2.45
C ASP A 122 21.17 -2.54 -1.32
N ALA A 123 20.72 -2.42 -0.07
CA ALA A 123 21.52 -2.74 1.10
C ALA A 123 21.91 -4.23 1.14
N ILE A 124 21.05 -5.12 0.62
CA ILE A 124 21.33 -6.55 0.48
C ILE A 124 22.00 -6.98 -0.81
N GLN A 125 22.31 -6.03 -1.69
CA GLN A 125 23.01 -6.26 -2.96
C GLN A 125 22.33 -7.32 -3.82
N LEU A 126 20.99 -7.28 -3.89
CA LEU A 126 20.25 -8.02 -4.89
C LEU A 126 20.73 -7.59 -6.28
N ASN A 127 21.13 -8.55 -7.12
CA ASN A 127 21.37 -8.25 -8.52
C ASN A 127 20.02 -8.07 -9.24
N ASP A 128 20.04 -7.42 -10.41
CA ASP A 128 18.85 -7.11 -11.22
C ASP A 128 17.99 -8.35 -11.59
N SER A 129 18.48 -9.57 -11.35
CA SER A 129 17.79 -10.83 -11.61
C SER A 129 17.03 -11.38 -10.39
N GLY A 130 16.95 -10.64 -9.27
CA GLY A 130 16.32 -11.13 -8.04
C GLY A 130 17.09 -12.27 -7.37
N LYS A 131 18.29 -12.60 -7.87
CA LYS A 131 19.14 -13.65 -7.33
C LYS A 131 20.13 -13.01 -6.37
N ALA A 132 20.31 -13.65 -5.22
CA ALA A 132 21.46 -13.33 -4.40
C ALA A 132 22.74 -13.58 -5.23
N PRO A 133 23.80 -12.76 -5.11
CA PRO A 133 25.00 -12.84 -5.96
C PRO A 133 25.82 -14.14 -5.82
N PHE A 134 25.34 -15.15 -5.11
CA PHE A 134 26.05 -16.36 -4.77
C PHE A 134 25.23 -17.61 -5.15
N THR A 135 25.85 -18.49 -5.93
CA THR A 135 25.37 -19.86 -6.17
C THR A 135 25.88 -20.78 -5.06
N LEU A 136 25.16 -21.89 -4.82
CA LEU A 136 25.48 -22.88 -3.79
C LEU A 136 26.77 -23.67 -4.08
N ASP A 137 27.33 -23.51 -5.27
CA ASP A 137 28.15 -24.57 -5.89
C ASP A 137 29.66 -24.29 -5.85
N ALA A 138 30.10 -23.13 -5.35
CA ALA A 138 31.52 -22.82 -5.23
C ALA A 138 31.81 -21.97 -3.99
N TRP A 139 32.46 -22.56 -2.98
CA TRP A 139 32.97 -21.83 -1.83
C TRP A 139 34.17 -20.98 -2.27
N SER A 140 33.99 -19.67 -2.45
CA SER A 140 35.10 -18.72 -2.55
C SER A 140 35.32 -17.95 -1.25
N VAL A 141 36.58 -17.57 -0.98
CA VAL A 141 36.95 -16.70 0.15
C VAL A 141 36.23 -15.34 0.06
N LYS A 142 35.92 -14.88 -1.16
CA LYS A 142 35.17 -13.64 -1.43
C LYS A 142 33.72 -13.74 -0.92
N ASP A 143 33.10 -14.91 -1.03
CA ASP A 143 31.72 -15.16 -0.56
C ASP A 143 31.65 -15.28 0.96
N ALA A 144 32.67 -15.85 1.60
CA ALA A 144 32.77 -15.87 3.06
C ALA A 144 32.97 -14.45 3.63
N LEU A 145 33.81 -13.62 2.99
CA LEU A 145 34.06 -12.24 3.39
C LEU A 145 32.85 -11.32 3.17
N SER A 146 32.12 -11.48 2.06
CA SER A 146 30.89 -10.73 1.81
C SER A 146 29.82 -11.04 2.87
N ARG A 147 29.64 -12.31 3.25
CA ARG A 147 28.73 -12.75 4.32
C ARG A 147 29.10 -12.18 5.69
N ILE A 148 30.39 -12.13 6.04
CA ILE A 148 30.86 -11.50 7.28
C ILE A 148 30.57 -9.98 7.25
N ARG A 149 30.94 -9.28 6.18
CA ARG A 149 30.66 -7.84 6.02
C ARG A 149 29.17 -7.54 6.05
N PHE A 150 28.37 -8.43 5.50
CA PHE A 150 26.92 -8.34 5.51
C PHE A 150 26.37 -8.47 6.93
N GLY A 151 26.83 -9.46 7.71
CA GLY A 151 26.49 -9.61 9.12
C GLY A 151 26.88 -8.41 9.99
N LEU A 152 27.96 -7.69 9.65
CA LEU A 152 28.40 -6.48 10.36
C LEU A 152 27.47 -5.27 10.15
N LYS A 153 26.66 -5.27 9.08
CA LYS A 153 25.69 -4.20 8.77
C LYS A 153 24.28 -4.46 9.34
N MET A 154 24.11 -5.50 10.16
CA MET A 154 22.82 -5.93 10.69
C MET A 154 22.00 -4.81 11.36
N LYS A 155 22.65 -3.86 12.03
CA LYS A 155 21.95 -2.70 12.63
C LYS A 155 21.21 -1.89 11.56
N GLY A 156 21.88 -1.51 10.48
CA GLY A 156 21.26 -0.75 9.39
C GLY A 156 20.12 -1.50 8.71
N TYR A 157 20.20 -2.83 8.60
CA TYR A 157 19.08 -3.62 8.08
C TYR A 157 17.86 -3.62 9.00
N ASN A 158 18.08 -3.67 10.32
CA ASN A 158 16.97 -3.57 11.27
C ASN A 158 16.34 -2.18 11.23
N ASP A 159 17.12 -1.12 11.07
CA ASP A 159 16.61 0.24 10.96
C ASP A 159 15.66 0.38 9.75
N ILE A 160 16.09 -0.09 8.57
CA ILE A 160 15.24 -0.09 7.36
C ILE A 160 13.99 -0.94 7.55
N VAL A 161 14.10 -2.13 8.14
CA VAL A 161 12.92 -2.99 8.37
C VAL A 161 11.95 -2.38 9.38
N ASN A 162 12.44 -1.62 10.37
CA ASN A 162 11.57 -0.88 11.28
C ASN A 162 10.80 0.23 10.54
N ASP A 163 11.43 0.89 9.57
CA ASP A 163 10.77 1.89 8.73
C ASP A 163 9.70 1.23 7.83
N ILE A 164 10.00 0.08 7.20
CA ILE A 164 9.04 -0.76 6.47
C ILE A 164 7.82 -1.07 7.34
N THR A 165 8.04 -1.62 8.55
CA THR A 165 6.95 -1.92 9.50
C THR A 165 6.15 -0.67 9.84
N ALA A 166 6.80 0.47 10.08
CA ALA A 166 6.11 1.72 10.41
C ALA A 166 5.21 2.22 9.27
N GLN A 167 5.67 2.16 8.01
CA GLN A 167 4.85 2.55 6.86
C GLN A 167 3.69 1.57 6.64
N ASN A 168 3.95 0.27 6.72
CA ASN A 168 2.92 -0.75 6.53
C ASN A 168 1.84 -0.68 7.61
N GLN A 169 2.21 -0.42 8.86
CA GLN A 169 1.26 -0.13 9.94
C GLN A 169 0.38 1.08 9.61
N ARG A 170 0.95 2.20 9.11
CA ARG A 170 0.15 3.37 8.71
C ARG A 170 -0.87 3.02 7.63
N ILE A 171 -0.44 2.27 6.61
CA ILE A 171 -1.30 1.80 5.52
C ILE A 171 -2.44 0.95 6.07
N MET A 172 -2.14 -0.04 6.91
CA MET A 172 -3.13 -0.89 7.57
C MET A 172 -4.16 -0.06 8.37
N TRP A 173 -3.70 0.88 9.19
CA TRP A 173 -4.59 1.74 9.99
C TRP A 173 -5.50 2.60 9.11
N LEU A 174 -4.96 3.21 8.06
CA LEU A 174 -5.74 4.02 7.13
C LEU A 174 -6.76 3.17 6.36
N THR A 175 -6.41 1.94 5.96
CA THR A 175 -7.34 1.00 5.32
C THR A 175 -8.47 0.63 6.29
N GLN A 176 -8.15 0.26 7.53
CA GLN A 176 -9.15 -0.15 8.53
C GLN A 176 -10.10 1.01 8.89
N GLN A 177 -9.55 2.19 9.19
CA GLN A 177 -10.34 3.39 9.48
C GLN A 177 -11.19 3.81 8.27
N GLY A 178 -10.62 3.75 7.07
CA GLY A 178 -11.32 4.04 5.81
C GLY A 178 -12.56 3.18 5.65
N ASN A 179 -12.40 1.86 5.80
CA ASN A 179 -13.49 0.90 5.68
C ASN A 179 -14.57 1.07 6.77
N LEU A 180 -14.17 1.32 8.02
CA LEU A 180 -15.14 1.58 9.10
C LEU A 180 -15.97 2.85 8.86
N LEU A 181 -15.35 3.87 8.26
CA LEU A 181 -16.02 5.15 7.97
C LEU A 181 -16.80 5.14 6.65
N GLU A 182 -16.56 4.17 5.77
CA GLU A 182 -17.13 4.15 4.43
C GLU A 182 -18.68 4.13 4.40
N PRO A 183 -19.39 3.32 5.21
CA PRO A 183 -20.85 3.37 5.26
C PRO A 183 -21.39 4.75 5.64
N LEU A 184 -20.71 5.43 6.58
CA LEU A 184 -21.07 6.79 7.00
C LEU A 184 -20.82 7.80 5.89
N ARG A 185 -19.71 7.68 5.16
CA ARG A 185 -19.39 8.53 4.01
C ARG A 185 -20.38 8.33 2.87
N LYS A 186 -20.71 7.08 2.53
CA LYS A 186 -21.75 6.73 1.52
C LYS A 186 -23.10 7.34 1.89
N ARG A 187 -23.50 7.27 3.17
CA ARG A 187 -24.74 7.92 3.66
C ARG A 187 -24.69 9.43 3.47
N ARG A 188 -23.58 10.09 3.83
CA ARG A 188 -23.43 11.55 3.66
C ARG A 188 -23.48 11.98 2.20
N ARG A 189 -22.89 11.23 1.26
CA ARG A 189 -22.96 11.51 -0.18
C ARG A 189 -24.38 11.46 -0.73
N LYS A 190 -25.26 10.65 -0.13
CA LYS A 190 -26.67 10.51 -0.54
C LYS A 190 -27.61 11.52 0.11
N LEU A 191 -27.18 12.23 1.15
CA LEU A 191 -28.03 13.23 1.80
C LEU A 191 -28.22 14.41 0.85
N PRO A 192 -29.47 14.81 0.54
CA PRO A 192 -29.73 16.01 -0.23
C PRO A 192 -29.09 17.21 0.46
N ASP A 193 -28.52 18.11 -0.34
CA ASP A 193 -28.10 19.41 0.17
C ASP A 193 -29.35 20.24 0.48
N PHE A 194 -29.86 20.09 1.71
CA PHE A 194 -31.04 20.78 2.18
C PHE A 194 -30.86 22.30 2.23
N ASP A 195 -29.62 22.79 2.37
CA ASP A 195 -29.37 24.23 2.37
C ASP A 195 -29.49 24.80 0.97
N THR A 196 -28.92 24.12 -0.03
CA THR A 196 -29.10 24.49 -1.45
C THR A 196 -30.55 24.31 -1.88
N ALA A 197 -31.21 23.21 -1.50
CA ALA A 197 -32.63 22.99 -1.78
C ALA A 197 -33.52 24.07 -1.14
N ARG A 198 -33.24 24.47 0.11
CA ARG A 198 -33.95 25.54 0.82
C ARG A 198 -33.68 26.90 0.18
N ALA A 199 -32.45 27.17 -0.26
CA ALA A 199 -32.10 28.40 -0.97
C ALA A 199 -32.89 28.52 -2.28
N HIS A 200 -32.95 27.45 -3.08
CA HIS A 200 -33.76 27.41 -4.30
C HIS A 200 -35.26 27.57 -4.01
N ALA A 201 -35.79 26.87 -3.01
CA ALA A 201 -37.19 26.99 -2.63
C ALA A 201 -37.56 28.43 -2.20
N ARG A 202 -36.67 29.09 -1.43
CA ARG A 202 -36.84 30.51 -1.06
C ARG A 202 -36.79 31.43 -2.27
N ALA A 203 -35.85 31.22 -3.18
CA ALA A 203 -35.73 32.03 -4.39
C ALA A 203 -36.99 31.93 -5.27
N VAL A 204 -37.53 30.72 -5.44
CA VAL A 204 -38.79 30.49 -6.17
C VAL A 204 -39.97 31.16 -5.48
N PHE A 205 -40.09 30.99 -4.16
CA PHE A 205 -41.15 31.63 -3.38
C PHE A 205 -41.13 33.15 -3.49
N GLU A 206 -39.96 33.77 -3.35
CA GLU A 206 -39.79 35.21 -3.49
C GLU A 206 -40.08 35.69 -4.91
N ALA A 207 -39.66 34.95 -5.94
CA ALA A 207 -39.98 35.27 -7.32
C ALA A 207 -41.50 35.23 -7.60
N ILE A 208 -42.21 34.23 -7.06
CA ILE A 208 -43.67 34.13 -7.18
C ILE A 208 -44.35 35.27 -6.41
N ARG A 209 -43.89 35.56 -5.19
CA ARG A 209 -44.43 36.63 -4.35
C ARG A 209 -44.30 38.00 -5.01
N ASN A 210 -43.15 38.27 -5.63
CA ASN A 210 -42.88 39.56 -6.28
C ASN A 210 -43.50 39.65 -7.69
N GLY A 211 -43.74 38.51 -8.34
CA GLY A 211 -44.35 38.44 -9.67
C GLY A 211 -45.88 38.44 -9.68
N LEU A 212 -46.52 38.12 -8.56
CA LEU A 212 -47.96 38.25 -8.40
C LEU A 212 -48.30 39.69 -8.01
N PRO A 213 -48.95 40.49 -8.88
CA PRO A 213 -49.44 41.79 -8.47
C PRO A 213 -50.44 41.60 -7.33
N SER A 214 -50.24 42.33 -6.25
CA SER A 214 -51.09 42.34 -5.05
C SER A 214 -52.46 42.96 -5.36
N THR A 215 -53.29 42.29 -6.16
CA THR A 215 -54.70 42.64 -6.36
C THR A 215 -55.59 41.60 -5.71
N CYS A 216 -55.51 41.53 -4.38
CA CYS A 216 -56.54 40.89 -3.56
C CYS A 216 -57.01 41.86 -2.48
N ILE A 217 -57.36 43.10 -2.84
CA ILE A 217 -58.21 43.98 -2.01
C ILE A 217 -59.01 44.87 -2.95
N VAL A 218 -60.30 44.56 -3.14
CA VAL A 218 -61.40 45.46 -2.74
C VAL A 218 -62.56 44.56 -2.32
N GLY A 219 -62.95 44.65 -1.05
CA GLY A 219 -64.13 44.00 -0.51
C GLY A 219 -65.38 44.87 -0.70
N HIS A 220 -66.52 44.17 -0.69
CA HIS A 220 -67.92 44.63 -0.67
C HIS A 220 -68.41 45.47 -1.86
#